data_AF-A0A094EG45-F1
#
_entry.id   AF-A0A094EG45-F1
#
_cell.length_a   1.000
_cell.length_b   1.000
_cell.length_c   1.000
_cell.angle_alpha   90.00
_cell.angle_beta   90.00
_cell.angle_gamma   90.00
#
_symmetry.space_group_name_H-M   'P 1'
#
loop_
_entity.id
_entity.type
_entity.pdbx_description
1 polymer ?
#
loop_
_entity_poly.entity_id
_entity_poly.type
_entity_poly.pdbx_seq_one_letter_code
_entity_poly.pdbx_strand_id
1 'polypeptide(L)'
;MLSSRGCIFVLIWAYSQVAQAYTKFEPECTNPKEAVNFVSSPPTRGTLDILWSSLFTIFACTWSVLHLNVPQQRVNRDPGILGDLKWGIKTVLSKTKWMLYTVLAPEVLLLYAVARLVSAWEQHPEIKAFADADRVPWTLAHTTFADMGGFVVRGRSDRIGGVSPGSEMPTAPIQTQVNESDPISDYANEWYILDLKTIRRLRSEGHITLPCILKAEIDDHSKGDTFTKVIAATQIIWTIANAITRACRGLAISQLEVSVVAFAVCALLIYASYWYSPKDVSVPITFLQWRGPVPSTIAKIIVKGVVSTRPKRYVGVKTGQAPFRNTFAYDNKSRLDVYTLFWGAFFFGGPHLLAWNFTFPTPAERIIWRATSLYLDKVAFCEGAQVAVYGILAHALALEWDSRTERYNKDSEKESK
;
A
#
# COMPACT_ATOMS: atom_id res chain seq x y z
N MET A 1 -17.01 7.81 -18.23
CA MET A 1 -16.82 6.40 -17.82
C MET A 1 -16.19 5.52 -18.92
N LEU A 2 -15.26 6.03 -19.74
CA LEU A 2 -14.67 5.25 -20.86
C LEU A 2 -13.14 5.03 -20.82
N SER A 3 -12.41 5.51 -19.82
CA SER A 3 -10.93 5.46 -19.86
C SER A 3 -10.30 4.20 -19.21
N SER A 4 -11.01 3.49 -18.32
CA SER A 4 -10.42 2.38 -17.56
C SER A 4 -10.48 1.01 -18.26
N ARG A 5 -11.40 0.83 -19.23
CA ARG A 5 -11.60 -0.45 -19.92
C ARG A 5 -10.58 -0.71 -21.04
N GLY A 6 -9.99 0.34 -21.61
CA GLY A 6 -8.99 0.23 -22.67
C GLY A 6 -7.62 -0.29 -22.21
N CYS A 7 -7.25 -0.09 -20.95
CA CYS A 7 -5.94 -0.54 -20.44
C CYS A 7 -5.90 -2.04 -20.09
N ILE A 8 -7.05 -2.66 -19.79
CA ILE A 8 -7.10 -4.04 -19.29
C ILE A 8 -6.91 -5.06 -20.44
N PHE A 9 -7.46 -4.79 -21.63
CA PHE A 9 -7.28 -5.66 -22.79
C PHE A 9 -5.88 -5.60 -23.40
N VAL A 10 -5.19 -4.45 -23.29
CA VAL A 10 -3.79 -4.31 -23.75
C VAL A 10 -2.83 -5.13 -22.88
N LEU A 11 -3.14 -5.31 -21.59
CA LEU A 11 -2.32 -6.12 -20.67
C LEU A 11 -2.42 -7.62 -20.91
N ILE A 12 -3.59 -8.11 -21.36
CA ILE A 12 -3.84 -9.54 -21.60
C ILE A 12 -3.18 -10.00 -22.90
N TRP A 13 -3.18 -9.16 -23.95
CA TRP A 13 -2.58 -9.51 -25.23
C TRP A 13 -1.04 -9.41 -25.24
N ALA A 14 -0.46 -8.57 -24.37
CA ALA A 14 0.99 -8.37 -24.31
C ALA A 14 1.81 -9.55 -23.73
N TYR A 15 1.17 -10.61 -23.20
CA TYR A 15 1.86 -11.48 -22.23
C TYR A 15 1.81 -13.01 -22.44
N SER A 16 1.40 -13.49 -23.60
CA SER A 16 1.58 -14.92 -23.96
C SER A 16 2.99 -15.19 -24.52
N GLN A 17 4.04 -14.90 -23.74
CA GLN A 17 5.39 -15.37 -24.08
C GLN A 17 5.60 -16.73 -23.43
N VAL A 18 5.39 -17.79 -24.22
CA VAL A 18 5.86 -19.14 -23.89
C VAL A 18 7.38 -19.08 -23.82
N ALA A 19 7.97 -19.51 -22.70
CA ALA A 19 9.42 -19.65 -22.59
C ALA A 19 9.90 -20.76 -23.53
N GLN A 20 10.21 -20.41 -24.78
CA GLN A 20 10.83 -21.35 -25.69
C GLN A 20 12.32 -21.48 -25.33
N ALA A 21 12.67 -22.70 -24.89
CA ALA A 21 14.02 -23.08 -24.54
C ALA A 21 14.68 -23.73 -25.75
N TYR A 22 15.46 -22.96 -26.51
CA TYR A 22 16.26 -23.48 -27.61
C TYR A 22 17.69 -23.75 -27.13
N THR A 23 18.13 -25.00 -27.29
CA THR A 23 19.49 -25.47 -26.94
C THR A 23 20.44 -25.47 -28.15
N LYS A 24 19.92 -25.14 -29.35
CA LYS A 24 20.66 -25.11 -30.62
C LYS A 24 20.12 -23.96 -31.49
N PHE A 25 21.01 -23.14 -32.04
CA PHE A 25 20.67 -22.09 -33.01
C PHE A 25 20.75 -22.69 -34.42
N GLU A 26 19.61 -22.94 -35.04
CA GLU A 26 19.54 -23.26 -36.46
C GLU A 26 18.95 -22.03 -37.18
N PRO A 27 19.72 -21.34 -38.04
CA PRO A 27 19.20 -20.18 -38.76
C PRO A 27 18.21 -20.65 -39.83
N GLU A 28 16.92 -20.64 -39.50
CA GLU A 28 15.85 -20.73 -40.51
C GLU A 28 15.79 -19.40 -41.26
N CYS A 29 16.00 -19.43 -42.58
CA CYS A 29 15.86 -18.24 -43.42
C CYS A 29 14.43 -17.68 -43.30
N THR A 30 14.31 -16.40 -42.93
CA THR A 30 13.05 -15.69 -42.68
C THR A 30 12.17 -15.44 -43.90
N ASN A 31 12.62 -15.81 -45.11
CA ASN A 31 11.81 -15.64 -46.31
C ASN A 31 11.08 -16.95 -46.64
N PRO A 32 9.76 -17.02 -46.42
CA PRO A 32 8.98 -18.18 -46.81
C PRO A 32 9.05 -18.33 -48.34
N LYS A 33 9.31 -19.54 -48.83
CA LYS A 33 9.39 -19.84 -50.27
C LYS A 33 8.03 -19.75 -50.97
N GLU A 34 6.95 -19.77 -50.19
CA GLU A 34 5.57 -19.63 -50.62
C GLU A 34 4.91 -18.45 -49.91
N ALA A 35 3.92 -17.82 -50.54
CA ALA A 35 3.16 -16.73 -49.92
C ALA A 35 2.33 -17.28 -48.75
N VAL A 36 2.75 -16.98 -47.52
CA VAL A 36 2.02 -17.35 -46.30
C VAL A 36 1.36 -16.12 -45.68
N ASN A 37 0.15 -16.31 -45.14
CA ASN A 37 -0.62 -15.24 -44.49
C ASN A 37 -0.02 -14.80 -43.14
N PHE A 38 0.84 -15.63 -42.55
CA PHE A 38 1.45 -15.36 -41.25
C PHE A 38 2.84 -15.99 -41.18
N VAL A 39 3.82 -15.21 -40.74
CA VAL A 39 5.18 -15.67 -40.42
C VAL A 39 5.40 -15.38 -38.94
N SER A 40 5.62 -16.43 -38.14
CA SER A 40 5.96 -16.28 -36.72
C SER A 40 7.32 -15.61 -36.56
N SER A 41 7.52 -14.91 -35.43
CA SER A 41 8.85 -14.42 -35.06
C SER A 41 9.88 -15.56 -35.07
N PRO A 42 11.15 -15.28 -35.44
CA PRO A 42 12.19 -16.30 -35.45
C PRO A 42 12.28 -17.00 -34.09
N PRO A 43 12.62 -18.30 -34.03
CA PRO A 43 12.80 -19.07 -32.79
C PRO A 43 14.08 -18.67 -32.03
N THR A 44 14.42 -17.39 -32.05
CA THR A 44 15.66 -16.84 -31.50
C THR A 44 15.30 -15.65 -30.64
N ARG A 45 15.69 -15.72 -29.36
CA ARG A 45 15.37 -14.68 -28.39
C ARG A 45 16.22 -13.44 -28.62
N GLY A 46 15.62 -12.33 -29.03
CA GLY A 46 16.31 -11.07 -29.26
C GLY A 46 16.64 -10.31 -27.97
N THR A 47 17.69 -9.49 -27.98
CA THR A 47 18.01 -8.57 -26.88
C THR A 47 16.89 -7.57 -26.64
N LEU A 48 16.24 -7.10 -27.71
CA LEU A 48 15.11 -6.18 -27.61
C LEU A 48 13.91 -6.84 -26.92
N ASP A 49 13.64 -8.12 -27.21
CA ASP A 49 12.55 -8.87 -26.56
C ASP A 49 12.83 -9.05 -25.06
N ILE A 50 14.07 -9.35 -24.69
CA ILE A 50 14.50 -9.42 -23.29
C ILE A 50 14.29 -8.08 -22.60
N LEU A 51 14.75 -6.99 -23.22
CA LEU A 51 14.62 -5.64 -22.69
C LEU A 51 13.15 -5.27 -22.48
N TRP A 52 12.31 -5.42 -23.51
CA TRP A 52 10.90 -5.07 -23.46
C TRP A 52 10.12 -5.91 -22.46
N SER A 53 10.29 -7.24 -22.50
CA SER A 53 9.61 -8.14 -21.56
C SER A 53 10.00 -7.84 -20.11
N SER A 54 11.27 -7.54 -19.85
CA SER A 54 11.75 -7.22 -18.51
C SER A 54 11.26 -5.86 -18.04
N LEU A 55 11.38 -4.81 -18.85
CA LEU A 55 10.92 -3.47 -18.48
C LEU A 55 9.41 -3.43 -18.25
N PHE A 56 8.63 -4.12 -19.09
CA PHE A 56 7.20 -4.23 -18.88
C PHE A 56 6.89 -4.97 -17.58
N THR A 57 7.64 -6.03 -17.28
CA THR A 57 7.41 -6.78 -16.05
C THR A 57 7.77 -5.96 -14.82
N ILE A 58 8.87 -5.21 -14.83
CA ILE A 58 9.22 -4.27 -13.75
C ILE A 58 8.12 -3.22 -13.60
N PHE A 59 7.66 -2.62 -14.70
CA PHE A 59 6.56 -1.66 -14.70
C PHE A 59 5.28 -2.28 -14.12
N ALA A 60 4.87 -3.46 -14.60
CA ALA A 60 3.68 -4.15 -14.15
C ALA A 60 3.77 -4.51 -12.66
N CYS A 61 4.91 -5.06 -12.21
CA CYS A 61 5.14 -5.43 -10.81
C CYS A 61 5.07 -4.19 -9.90
N THR A 62 5.77 -3.12 -10.25
CA THR A 62 5.86 -1.91 -9.42
C THR A 62 4.61 -1.05 -9.47
N TRP A 63 3.92 -0.97 -10.60
CA TRP A 63 2.67 -0.22 -10.73
C TRP A 63 1.50 -0.92 -10.04
N SER A 64 1.43 -2.24 -10.17
CA SER A 64 0.27 -3.01 -9.73
C SER A 64 0.22 -3.23 -8.22
N VAL A 65 1.35 -3.19 -7.52
CA VAL A 65 1.41 -3.32 -6.05
C VAL A 65 1.00 -2.05 -5.29
N LEU A 66 0.88 -0.91 -5.97
CA LEU A 66 0.58 0.37 -5.34
C LEU A 66 -0.86 0.43 -4.80
N HIS A 67 -1.00 0.41 -3.47
CA HIS A 67 -2.25 0.64 -2.75
C HIS A 67 -2.20 2.02 -2.07
N LEU A 68 -2.25 3.08 -2.87
CA LEU A 68 -2.16 4.46 -2.38
C LEU A 68 -3.40 4.86 -1.56
N ASN A 69 -3.21 5.74 -0.58
CA ASN A 69 -4.29 6.32 0.22
C ASN A 69 -5.22 7.18 -0.66
N VAL A 70 -6.44 7.38 -0.17
CA VAL A 70 -7.49 8.07 -0.91
C VAL A 70 -7.04 9.50 -1.26
N PRO A 71 -7.04 9.88 -2.54
CA PRO A 71 -6.54 11.17 -2.97
C PRO A 71 -7.46 12.32 -2.55
N GLN A 72 -6.95 13.55 -2.66
CA GLN A 72 -7.73 14.75 -2.43
C GLN A 72 -8.97 14.79 -3.32
N GLN A 73 -10.14 14.98 -2.71
CA GLN A 73 -11.40 15.08 -3.45
C GLN A 73 -11.52 16.43 -4.16
N ARG A 74 -11.95 16.39 -5.42
CA ARG A 74 -12.22 17.57 -6.27
C ARG A 74 -13.60 18.14 -5.94
N VAL A 75 -13.80 18.66 -4.74
CA VAL A 75 -15.07 19.32 -4.38
C VAL A 75 -15.04 20.74 -4.93
N ASN A 76 -15.86 21.02 -5.96
CA ASN A 76 -16.07 22.34 -6.57
C ASN A 76 -14.80 23.06 -7.08
N ARG A 77 -13.69 22.33 -7.32
CA ARG A 77 -12.40 22.90 -7.75
C ARG A 77 -12.12 22.60 -9.22
N ASP A 78 -11.73 23.65 -9.96
CA ASP A 78 -11.38 23.59 -11.38
C ASP A 78 -12.48 22.88 -12.23
N PRO A 79 -13.72 23.40 -12.33
CA PRO A 79 -14.76 22.78 -13.16
C PRO A 79 -14.43 22.83 -14.66
N GLY A 80 -14.98 21.88 -15.43
CA GLY A 80 -14.82 21.80 -16.89
C GLY A 80 -13.73 20.84 -17.38
N ILE A 81 -13.68 20.64 -18.71
CA ILE A 81 -12.84 19.63 -19.40
C ILE A 81 -11.34 19.82 -19.11
N LEU A 82 -10.85 21.07 -19.12
CA LEU A 82 -9.44 21.35 -18.81
C LEU A 82 -9.09 21.01 -17.36
N GLY A 83 -10.05 21.20 -16.45
CA GLY A 83 -9.94 20.76 -15.07
C GLY A 83 -9.88 19.23 -14.96
N ASP A 84 -10.73 18.51 -15.70
CA ASP A 84 -10.73 17.04 -15.75
C ASP A 84 -9.36 16.52 -16.19
N LEU A 85 -8.80 17.09 -17.26
CA LEU A 85 -7.48 16.73 -17.78
C LEU A 85 -6.38 16.99 -16.77
N LYS A 86 -6.36 18.19 -16.17
CA LYS A 86 -5.37 18.58 -15.15
C LYS A 86 -5.40 17.63 -13.95
N TRP A 87 -6.58 17.26 -13.47
CA TRP A 87 -6.73 16.32 -12.35
C TRP A 87 -6.36 14.88 -12.74
N GLY A 88 -6.68 14.46 -13.96
CA GLY A 88 -6.22 13.19 -14.52
C GLY A 88 -4.69 13.10 -14.55
N ILE A 89 -4.03 14.10 -15.14
CA ILE A 89 -2.56 14.19 -15.20
C ILE A 89 -1.96 14.21 -13.80
N LYS A 90 -2.50 15.02 -12.87
CA LYS A 90 -2.04 15.06 -11.48
C LYS A 90 -2.12 13.70 -10.80
N THR A 91 -3.20 12.95 -11.05
CA THR A 91 -3.41 11.61 -10.47
C THR A 91 -2.38 10.63 -11.02
N VAL A 92 -2.19 10.61 -12.35
CA VAL A 92 -1.19 9.74 -13.01
C VAL A 92 0.21 10.10 -12.54
N LEU A 93 0.61 11.38 -12.56
CA LEU A 93 1.93 11.82 -12.10
C LEU A 93 2.18 11.47 -10.62
N SER A 94 1.17 11.59 -9.76
CA SER A 94 1.28 11.21 -8.36
C SER A 94 1.53 9.71 -8.21
N LYS A 95 0.83 8.87 -8.99
CA LYS A 95 1.00 7.42 -8.98
C LYS A 95 2.35 7.01 -9.58
N THR A 96 2.75 7.60 -10.71
CA THR A 96 4.07 7.39 -11.34
C THR A 96 5.20 7.76 -10.39
N LYS A 97 5.08 8.85 -9.63
CA LYS A 97 6.06 9.21 -8.60
C LYS A 97 6.24 8.07 -7.58
N TRP A 98 5.15 7.51 -7.07
CA TRP A 98 5.20 6.38 -6.11
C TRP A 98 5.72 5.09 -6.75
N MET A 99 5.41 4.84 -8.02
CA MET A 99 6.00 3.74 -8.79
C MET A 99 7.52 3.90 -8.90
N LEU A 100 8.03 5.08 -9.24
CA LEU A 100 9.48 5.33 -9.33
C LEU A 100 10.17 5.16 -7.98
N TYR A 101 9.57 5.61 -6.88
CA TYR A 101 10.06 5.30 -5.54
C TYR A 101 10.11 3.79 -5.27
N THR A 102 9.12 3.04 -5.75
CA THR A 102 9.07 1.57 -5.60
C THR A 102 10.12 0.86 -6.45
N VAL A 103 10.45 1.39 -7.63
CA VAL A 103 11.56 0.87 -8.45
C VAL A 103 12.90 1.06 -7.73
N LEU A 104 13.07 2.18 -7.03
CA LEU A 104 14.33 2.49 -6.32
C LEU A 104 14.46 1.77 -4.96
N ALA A 105 13.35 1.59 -4.25
CA ALA A 105 13.32 1.04 -2.89
C ALA A 105 12.05 0.19 -2.65
N PRO A 106 11.91 -0.97 -3.31
CA PRO A 106 10.73 -1.84 -3.14
C PRO A 106 10.59 -2.39 -1.71
N GLU A 107 11.71 -2.57 -1.00
CA GLU A 107 11.76 -2.99 0.40
C GLU A 107 11.10 -1.98 1.35
N VAL A 108 11.18 -0.69 1.04
CA VAL A 108 10.52 0.37 1.82
C VAL A 108 9.00 0.32 1.61
N LEU A 109 8.53 0.02 0.38
CA LEU A 109 7.11 -0.20 0.14
C LEU A 109 6.61 -1.46 0.84
N LEU A 110 7.40 -2.54 0.83
CA LEU A 110 7.08 -3.77 1.56
C LEU A 110 6.97 -3.51 3.07
N LEU A 111 7.92 -2.77 3.65
CA LEU A 111 7.86 -2.36 5.05
C LEU A 111 6.54 -1.66 5.37
N TYR A 112 6.16 -0.67 4.56
CA TYR A 112 4.89 0.03 4.73
C TYR A 112 3.69 -0.91 4.59
N ALA A 113 3.76 -1.87 3.68
CA ALA A 113 2.69 -2.82 3.47
C ALA A 113 2.44 -3.72 4.67
N VAL A 114 3.51 -4.27 5.24
CA VAL A 114 3.47 -5.12 6.43
C VAL A 114 3.06 -4.31 7.65
N ALA A 115 3.67 -3.15 7.88
CA ALA A 115 3.34 -2.28 9.02
C ALA A 115 1.84 -1.92 9.02
N ARG A 116 1.26 -1.64 7.85
CA ARG A 116 -0.17 -1.39 7.72
C ARG A 116 -1.02 -2.62 8.02
N LEU A 117 -0.63 -3.79 7.51
CA LEU A 117 -1.36 -5.04 7.80
C LEU A 117 -1.35 -5.34 9.30
N VAL A 118 -0.20 -5.19 9.95
CA VAL A 118 -0.02 -5.44 11.39
C VAL A 118 -0.82 -4.44 12.20
N SER A 119 -0.71 -3.15 11.90
CA SER A 119 -1.51 -2.09 12.54
C SER A 119 -3.01 -2.37 12.40
N ALA A 120 -3.45 -2.84 11.24
CA ALA A 120 -4.84 -3.20 11.02
C ALA A 120 -5.22 -4.44 11.84
N TRP A 121 -4.38 -5.47 11.93
CA TRP A 121 -4.62 -6.66 12.76
C TRP A 121 -4.64 -6.37 14.26
N GLU A 122 -3.77 -5.49 14.75
CA GLU A 122 -3.75 -5.09 16.15
C GLU A 122 -5.02 -4.33 16.54
N GLN A 123 -5.50 -3.42 15.68
CA GLN A 123 -6.68 -2.60 15.96
C GLN A 123 -8.01 -3.26 15.60
N HIS A 124 -8.00 -4.29 14.74
CA HIS A 124 -9.22 -4.93 14.24
C HIS A 124 -10.09 -5.58 15.33
N PRO A 125 -9.55 -6.32 16.33
CA PRO A 125 -10.37 -6.96 17.36
C PRO A 125 -11.22 -5.97 18.17
N GLU A 126 -10.65 -4.82 18.55
CA GLU A 126 -11.37 -3.81 19.33
C GLU A 126 -12.54 -3.21 18.54
N ILE A 127 -12.30 -2.79 17.29
CA ILE A 127 -13.37 -2.20 16.47
C ILE A 127 -14.40 -3.25 16.04
N LYS A 128 -13.97 -4.50 15.86
CA LYS A 128 -14.86 -5.62 15.58
C LYS A 128 -15.82 -5.87 16.74
N ALA A 129 -15.35 -5.78 17.99
CA ALA A 129 -16.20 -5.88 19.16
C ALA A 129 -17.27 -4.78 19.20
N PHE A 130 -16.92 -3.53 18.83
CA PHE A 130 -17.91 -2.46 18.70
C PHE A 130 -18.92 -2.71 17.58
N ALA A 131 -18.47 -3.23 16.44
CA ALA A 131 -19.34 -3.57 15.31
C ALA A 131 -20.31 -4.71 15.67
N ASP A 132 -19.85 -5.72 16.41
CA ASP A 132 -20.70 -6.82 16.87
C ASP A 132 -21.74 -6.34 17.88
N ALA A 133 -21.37 -5.40 18.77
CA ALA A 133 -22.32 -4.74 19.67
C ALA A 133 -23.38 -3.94 18.90
N ASP A 134 -22.98 -3.27 17.81
CA ASP A 134 -23.87 -2.53 16.91
C ASP A 134 -24.61 -3.42 15.91
N ARG A 135 -24.34 -4.74 15.89
CA ARG A 135 -24.88 -5.73 14.95
C ARG A 135 -24.62 -5.39 13.48
N VAL A 136 -23.45 -4.82 13.17
CA VAL A 136 -23.04 -4.47 11.80
C VAL A 136 -21.84 -5.29 11.33
N PRO A 137 -21.75 -5.61 10.03
CA PRO A 137 -20.58 -6.31 9.50
C PRO A 137 -19.37 -5.37 9.50
N TRP A 138 -18.27 -5.81 10.12
CA TRP A 138 -16.98 -5.14 10.03
C TRP A 138 -15.89 -6.15 9.74
N THR A 139 -15.18 -5.99 8.62
CA THR A 139 -14.10 -6.88 8.19
C THR A 139 -12.77 -6.14 8.19
N LEU A 140 -11.66 -6.85 8.05
CA LEU A 140 -10.33 -6.25 7.96
C LEU A 140 -10.21 -5.26 6.78
N ALA A 141 -10.99 -5.44 5.72
CA ALA A 141 -11.09 -4.49 4.62
C ALA A 141 -11.63 -3.13 5.08
N HIS A 142 -12.58 -3.10 6.02
CA HIS A 142 -13.10 -1.84 6.59
C HIS A 142 -12.05 -1.13 7.43
N THR A 143 -11.31 -1.88 8.26
CA THR A 143 -10.21 -1.34 9.06
C THR A 143 -9.12 -0.73 8.17
N THR A 144 -8.64 -1.47 7.17
CA THR A 144 -7.61 -0.97 6.24
C THR A 144 -8.11 0.18 5.37
N PHE A 145 -9.39 0.18 4.99
CA PHE A 145 -10.01 1.28 4.24
C PHE A 145 -10.12 2.56 5.09
N ALA A 146 -10.43 2.43 6.39
CA ALA A 146 -10.40 3.56 7.32
C ALA A 146 -9.00 4.18 7.42
N ASP A 147 -7.96 3.35 7.57
CA ASP A 147 -6.55 3.80 7.61
C ASP A 147 -6.10 4.49 6.31
N MET A 148 -6.71 4.13 5.16
CA MET A 148 -6.48 4.78 3.86
C MET A 148 -7.19 6.13 3.72
N GLY A 149 -8.05 6.51 4.67
CA GLY A 149 -8.89 7.71 4.59
C GLY A 149 -10.12 7.51 3.73
N GLY A 150 -10.59 6.27 3.65
CA GLY A 150 -11.75 5.86 2.88
C GLY A 150 -13.09 6.31 3.47
N PHE A 151 -13.14 6.76 4.72
CA PHE A 151 -14.38 7.20 5.36
C PHE A 151 -14.43 8.71 5.57
N VAL A 152 -15.60 9.30 5.28
CA VAL A 152 -15.86 10.72 5.49
C VAL A 152 -17.18 10.97 6.20
N VAL A 153 -17.20 11.97 7.07
CA VAL A 153 -18.42 12.57 7.64
C VAL A 153 -18.85 13.73 6.77
N ARG A 154 -20.16 13.87 6.54
CA ARG A 154 -20.74 15.01 5.82
C ARG A 154 -21.81 15.73 6.64
N GLY A 155 -21.77 17.05 6.70
CA GLY A 155 -22.86 17.91 7.16
C GLY A 155 -23.48 18.59 5.95
N ARG A 156 -24.80 18.50 5.79
CA ARG A 156 -25.50 19.25 4.74
C ARG A 156 -25.55 20.71 5.18
N SER A 157 -24.82 21.58 4.47
CA SER A 157 -25.14 23.00 4.47
C SER A 157 -26.30 23.16 3.50
N ASP A 158 -27.34 23.85 3.92
CA ASP A 158 -28.49 24.19 3.08
C ASP A 158 -28.00 25.09 1.94
N ARG A 159 -27.47 24.51 0.86
CA ARG A 159 -27.14 25.30 -0.32
C ARG A 159 -28.44 25.63 -1.01
N ILE A 160 -28.89 26.86 -0.74
CA ILE A 160 -29.47 27.84 -1.67
C ILE A 160 -29.66 27.24 -3.07
N GLY A 161 -30.92 26.92 -3.39
CA GLY A 161 -31.30 26.37 -4.69
C GLY A 161 -32.54 25.48 -4.61
N GLY A 162 -33.64 26.01 -4.09
CA GLY A 162 -34.91 25.30 -4.04
C GLY A 162 -35.91 26.03 -3.15
N VAL A 163 -36.58 27.03 -3.71
CA VAL A 163 -37.83 27.54 -3.15
C VAL A 163 -38.78 26.35 -3.02
N SER A 164 -39.30 26.09 -1.82
CA SER A 164 -40.60 25.44 -1.67
C SER A 164 -41.28 25.94 -0.41
N PRO A 165 -42.62 26.07 -0.45
CA PRO A 165 -43.35 27.05 0.34
C PRO A 165 -43.92 26.46 1.62
N GLY A 166 -44.05 27.33 2.63
CA GLY A 166 -45.11 27.27 3.64
C GLY A 166 -45.11 26.08 4.59
N SER A 167 -44.59 26.28 5.79
CA SER A 167 -45.25 25.81 7.01
C SER A 167 -44.75 26.64 8.19
N GLU A 168 -45.67 27.40 8.79
CA GLU A 168 -45.46 28.25 9.96
C GLU A 168 -45.29 27.43 11.24
N MET A 169 -44.32 27.87 12.08
CA MET A 169 -44.30 27.93 13.56
C MET A 169 -44.34 26.64 14.44
N PRO A 170 -43.96 26.72 15.75
CA PRO A 170 -43.58 27.89 16.56
C PRO A 170 -42.21 27.84 17.30
N THR A 171 -41.77 29.07 17.56
CA THR A 171 -40.72 29.64 18.41
C THR A 171 -40.44 28.96 19.76
N ALA A 172 -39.16 28.74 20.07
CA ALA A 172 -38.61 28.86 21.42
C ALA A 172 -37.18 29.44 21.33
N PRO A 173 -36.87 30.62 21.92
CA PRO A 173 -35.54 31.21 21.83
C PRO A 173 -34.71 30.77 23.04
N ILE A 174 -33.69 29.94 22.83
CA ILE A 174 -32.57 29.86 23.78
C ILE A 174 -31.53 30.86 23.30
N GLN A 175 -31.60 32.07 23.85
CA GLN A 175 -30.51 33.03 23.79
C GLN A 175 -29.31 32.45 24.55
N THR A 176 -28.32 31.93 23.82
CA THR A 176 -26.97 31.79 24.38
C THR A 176 -26.13 32.85 23.70
N GLN A 177 -25.83 33.92 24.43
CA GLN A 177 -24.89 34.95 23.97
C GLN A 177 -23.52 34.29 23.81
N VAL A 178 -23.08 34.16 22.57
CA VAL A 178 -21.72 33.73 22.22
C VAL A 178 -20.88 34.99 22.14
N ASN A 179 -19.99 35.18 23.12
CA ASN A 179 -19.01 36.25 23.12
C ASN A 179 -18.10 36.13 21.89
N GLU A 180 -18.03 37.21 21.11
CA GLU A 180 -17.16 37.42 19.96
C GLU A 180 -15.69 37.54 20.41
N SER A 181 -14.97 36.43 20.56
CA SER A 181 -13.48 36.43 20.58
C SER A 181 -12.85 35.04 20.41
N ASP A 182 -13.53 34.14 19.69
CA ASP A 182 -13.00 32.83 19.35
C ASP A 182 -12.89 32.69 17.82
N PRO A 183 -11.80 32.16 17.24
CA PRO A 183 -11.65 31.93 15.80
C PRO A 183 -12.48 30.72 15.35
N ILE A 184 -13.77 30.69 15.72
CA ILE A 184 -14.72 29.60 15.55
C ILE A 184 -15.83 29.98 14.55
N SER A 185 -15.51 30.76 13.53
CA SER A 185 -16.41 31.00 12.38
C SER A 185 -16.12 30.13 11.15
N ASP A 186 -15.03 29.36 11.13
CA ASP A 186 -14.62 28.51 9.98
C ASP A 186 -14.99 27.02 10.13
N TYR A 187 -15.88 26.69 11.08
CA TYR A 187 -16.37 25.32 11.34
C TYR A 187 -17.50 24.87 10.39
N ALA A 188 -17.87 25.68 9.40
CA ALA A 188 -18.83 25.35 8.34
C ALA A 188 -18.23 24.43 7.25
N ASN A 189 -17.41 23.45 7.64
CA ASN A 189 -16.91 22.47 6.68
C ASN A 189 -17.96 21.38 6.48
N GLU A 190 -18.49 21.32 5.27
CA GLU A 190 -19.50 20.34 4.84
C GLU A 190 -19.04 18.88 4.98
N TRP A 191 -17.73 18.60 5.14
CA TRP A 191 -17.24 17.24 5.31
C TRP A 191 -15.85 17.13 5.96
N TYR A 192 -15.56 15.99 6.57
CA TYR A 192 -14.29 15.65 7.25
C TYR A 192 -13.89 14.19 6.99
N ILE A 193 -12.59 13.92 6.84
CA ILE A 193 -12.03 12.55 6.73
C ILE A 193 -11.89 11.96 8.14
N LEU A 194 -12.30 10.69 8.27
CA LEU A 194 -12.20 9.94 9.51
C LEU A 194 -11.00 8.99 9.48
N ASP A 195 -10.18 9.07 10.52
CA ASP A 195 -9.16 8.08 10.87
C ASP A 195 -9.79 6.97 11.73
N LEU A 196 -9.28 5.75 11.65
CA LEU A 196 -9.71 4.61 12.47
C LEU A 196 -9.65 4.93 13.97
N LYS A 197 -8.58 5.58 14.43
CA LYS A 197 -8.45 6.03 15.84
C LYS A 197 -9.55 7.01 16.24
N THR A 198 -9.98 7.86 15.30
CA THR A 198 -11.06 8.83 15.53
C THR A 198 -12.41 8.14 15.56
N ILE A 199 -12.66 7.19 14.66
CA ILE A 199 -13.88 6.35 14.64
C ILE A 199 -14.02 5.62 15.98
N ARG A 200 -12.94 4.96 16.43
CA ARG A 200 -12.89 4.24 17.70
C ARG A 200 -13.24 5.15 18.87
N ARG A 201 -12.63 6.34 18.91
CA ARG A 201 -12.87 7.32 19.98
C ARG A 201 -14.31 7.82 20.00
N LEU A 202 -14.86 8.18 18.83
CA LEU A 202 -16.24 8.64 18.72
C LEU A 202 -17.23 7.55 19.16
N ARG A 203 -16.95 6.29 18.83
CA ARG A 203 -17.80 5.16 19.22
C ARG A 203 -17.67 4.82 20.71
N SER A 204 -16.47 4.87 21.28
CA SER A 204 -16.24 4.60 22.70
C SER A 204 -16.86 5.66 23.61
N GLU A 205 -16.85 6.92 23.16
CA GLU A 205 -17.49 8.04 23.87
C GLU A 205 -19.03 8.09 23.63
N GLY A 206 -19.58 7.15 22.86
CA GLY A 206 -21.03 7.05 22.61
C GLY A 206 -21.60 8.11 21.67
N HIS A 207 -20.75 8.82 20.92
CA HIS A 207 -21.17 9.88 20.00
C HIS A 207 -21.72 9.37 18.67
N ILE A 208 -21.38 8.15 18.26
CA ILE A 208 -21.79 7.56 16.98
C ILE A 208 -22.09 6.06 17.14
N THR A 209 -22.97 5.53 16.29
CA THR A 209 -23.13 4.10 16.02
C THR A 209 -22.46 3.76 14.69
N LEU A 210 -21.86 2.59 14.56
CA LEU A 210 -21.22 2.19 13.31
C LEU A 210 -22.29 1.95 12.22
N PRO A 211 -22.13 2.51 11.01
CA PRO A 211 -23.06 2.28 9.89
C PRO A 211 -22.90 0.86 9.34
N CYS A 212 -23.99 0.30 8.81
CA CYS A 212 -23.94 -0.96 8.08
C CYS A 212 -23.40 -0.72 6.67
N ILE A 213 -22.09 -0.95 6.49
CA ILE A 213 -21.40 -0.90 5.19
C ILE A 213 -20.99 -2.33 4.86
N LEU A 214 -21.36 -2.84 3.69
CA LEU A 214 -21.02 -4.20 3.31
C LEU A 214 -19.61 -4.24 2.71
N LYS A 215 -18.87 -5.34 2.91
CA LYS A 215 -17.58 -5.55 2.25
C LYS A 215 -17.68 -5.40 0.71
N ALA A 216 -18.79 -5.83 0.11
CA ALA A 216 -19.03 -5.71 -1.32
C ALA A 216 -19.10 -4.23 -1.79
N GLU A 217 -19.56 -3.31 -0.95
CA GLU A 217 -19.58 -1.88 -1.26
C GLU A 217 -18.14 -1.31 -1.31
N ILE A 218 -17.28 -1.72 -0.38
CA ILE A 218 -15.85 -1.36 -0.41
C ILE A 218 -15.16 -1.97 -1.63
N ASP A 219 -15.47 -3.22 -1.97
CA ASP A 219 -14.90 -3.90 -3.12
C ASP A 219 -15.33 -3.25 -4.45
N ASP A 220 -16.54 -2.70 -4.57
CA ASP A 220 -17.00 -1.94 -5.75
C ASP A 220 -16.21 -0.63 -5.95
N HIS A 221 -15.78 0.00 -4.85
CA HIS A 221 -14.89 1.16 -4.88
C HIS A 221 -13.44 0.81 -5.26
N SER A 222 -13.06 -0.46 -5.21
CA SER A 222 -11.72 -0.95 -5.56
C SER A 222 -11.61 -1.19 -7.07
N LYS A 223 -10.82 -0.36 -7.77
CA LYS A 223 -10.60 -0.53 -9.22
C LYS A 223 -9.72 -1.74 -9.57
N GLY A 224 -8.96 -2.24 -8.59
CA GLY A 224 -8.23 -3.50 -8.70
C GLY A 224 -8.94 -4.55 -7.89
N ASP A 225 -9.91 -5.23 -8.50
CA ASP A 225 -10.67 -6.31 -7.89
C ASP A 225 -9.78 -7.53 -7.58
N THR A 226 -10.33 -8.47 -6.83
CA THR A 226 -9.67 -9.75 -6.50
C THR A 226 -9.15 -10.45 -7.76
N PHE A 227 -9.90 -10.40 -8.86
CA PHE A 227 -9.51 -10.99 -10.14
C PHE A 227 -8.23 -10.37 -10.71
N THR A 228 -8.13 -9.04 -10.73
CA THR A 228 -6.93 -8.32 -11.19
C THR A 228 -5.71 -8.66 -10.32
N LYS A 229 -5.88 -8.78 -9.00
CA LYS A 229 -4.79 -9.19 -8.09
C LYS A 229 -4.33 -10.63 -8.37
N VAL A 230 -5.26 -11.55 -8.60
CA VAL A 230 -4.95 -12.96 -8.93
C VAL A 230 -4.21 -13.06 -10.26
N ILE A 231 -4.68 -12.37 -11.32
CA ILE A 231 -3.97 -12.36 -12.61
C ILE A 231 -2.55 -11.83 -12.45
N ALA A 232 -2.38 -10.71 -11.75
CA ALA A 232 -1.06 -10.13 -11.53
C ALA A 232 -0.15 -11.10 -10.76
N ALA A 233 -0.65 -11.73 -9.69
CA ALA A 233 0.13 -12.70 -8.90
C ALA A 233 0.52 -13.93 -9.73
N THR A 234 -0.42 -14.50 -10.47
CA THR A 234 -0.17 -15.63 -11.38
C THR A 234 0.90 -15.28 -12.41
N GLN A 235 0.84 -14.08 -12.98
CA GLN A 235 1.82 -13.63 -13.95
C GLN A 235 3.21 -13.48 -13.36
N ILE A 236 3.30 -12.94 -12.14
CA ILE A 236 4.57 -12.80 -11.42
C ILE A 236 5.18 -14.18 -11.12
N ILE A 237 4.36 -15.12 -10.64
CA ILE A 237 4.77 -16.50 -10.38
C ILE A 237 5.27 -17.16 -11.67
N TRP A 238 4.57 -16.96 -12.79
CA TRP A 238 4.97 -17.48 -14.09
C TRP A 238 6.34 -16.96 -14.53
N THR A 239 6.60 -15.65 -14.39
CA THR A 239 7.90 -15.07 -14.72
C THR A 239 9.02 -15.67 -13.86
N ILE A 240 8.80 -15.87 -12.56
CA ILE A 240 9.77 -16.52 -11.67
C ILE A 240 10.02 -17.97 -12.12
N ALA A 241 8.97 -18.74 -12.40
CA ALA A 241 9.09 -20.13 -12.85
C ALA A 241 9.88 -20.25 -14.15
N ASN A 242 9.68 -19.34 -15.10
CA ASN A 242 10.44 -19.28 -16.35
C ASN A 242 11.92 -19.00 -16.09
N ALA A 243 12.24 -18.04 -15.22
CA ALA A 243 13.62 -17.72 -14.86
C ALA A 243 14.32 -18.92 -14.19
N ILE A 244 13.65 -19.59 -13.25
CA ILE A 244 14.17 -20.80 -12.57
C ILE A 244 14.39 -21.93 -13.57
N THR A 245 13.41 -22.21 -14.44
CA THR A 245 13.51 -23.27 -15.46
C THR A 245 14.71 -23.05 -16.37
N ARG A 246 14.98 -21.80 -16.75
CA ARG A 246 16.16 -21.44 -17.55
C ARG A 246 17.46 -21.66 -16.78
N ALA A 247 17.49 -21.30 -15.50
CA ALA A 247 18.66 -21.49 -14.65
C ALA A 247 18.98 -22.99 -14.49
N CYS A 248 17.98 -23.81 -14.20
CA CYS A 248 18.14 -25.26 -14.06
C CYS A 248 18.59 -25.95 -15.35
N ARG A 249 18.22 -25.40 -16.52
CA ARG A 249 18.64 -25.91 -17.84
C ARG A 249 19.99 -25.36 -18.31
N GLY A 250 20.68 -24.57 -17.49
CA GLY A 250 21.97 -23.96 -17.86
C GLY A 250 21.89 -22.97 -19.02
N LEU A 251 20.72 -22.37 -19.25
CA LEU A 251 20.52 -21.40 -20.34
C LEU A 251 20.99 -20.00 -19.92
N ALA A 252 21.41 -19.20 -20.90
CA ALA A 252 21.80 -17.81 -20.65
C ALA A 252 20.64 -17.01 -20.01
N ILE A 253 20.91 -16.39 -18.88
CA ILE A 253 20.02 -15.47 -18.18
C ILE A 253 20.66 -14.09 -18.22
N SER A 254 19.92 -13.09 -18.68
CA SER A 254 20.39 -11.71 -18.66
C SER A 254 20.35 -11.12 -17.26
N GLN A 255 21.21 -10.13 -16.99
CA GLN A 255 21.23 -9.40 -15.72
C GLN A 255 19.87 -8.75 -15.41
N LEU A 256 19.20 -8.24 -16.45
CA LEU A 256 17.90 -7.61 -16.31
C LEU A 256 16.81 -8.61 -15.89
N GLU A 257 16.86 -9.86 -16.37
CA GLU A 257 15.97 -10.92 -15.92
C GLU A 257 16.17 -11.27 -14.43
N VAL A 258 17.42 -11.23 -13.94
CA VAL A 258 17.70 -11.43 -12.51
C VAL A 258 17.05 -10.32 -11.68
N SER A 259 17.15 -9.06 -12.13
CA SER A 259 16.46 -7.94 -11.48
C SER A 259 14.93 -8.08 -11.55
N VAL A 260 14.37 -8.59 -12.65
CA VAL A 260 12.93 -8.87 -12.77
C VAL A 260 12.48 -9.88 -11.72
N VAL A 261 13.26 -10.93 -11.46
CA VAL A 261 12.96 -11.91 -10.41
C VAL A 261 12.96 -11.26 -9.02
N ALA A 262 13.92 -10.37 -8.73
CA ALA A 262 13.95 -9.63 -7.47
C ALA A 262 12.71 -8.75 -7.27
N PHE A 263 12.31 -7.97 -8.29
CA PHE A 263 11.08 -7.17 -8.25
C PHE A 263 9.82 -8.04 -8.13
N ALA A 264 9.80 -9.19 -8.80
CA ALA A 264 8.71 -10.15 -8.76
C ALA A 264 8.51 -10.72 -7.35
N VAL A 265 9.58 -11.17 -6.69
CA VAL A 265 9.52 -11.69 -5.31
C VAL A 265 9.00 -10.61 -4.35
N CYS A 266 9.55 -9.40 -4.43
CA CYS A 266 9.08 -8.28 -3.60
C CYS A 266 7.61 -7.96 -3.85
N ALA A 267 7.18 -7.97 -5.11
CA ALA A 267 5.80 -7.69 -5.48
C ALA A 267 4.82 -8.73 -4.91
N LEU A 268 5.18 -10.02 -4.88
CA LEU A 268 4.36 -11.06 -4.25
C LEU A 268 4.20 -10.83 -2.74
N LEU A 269 5.28 -10.47 -2.05
CA LEU A 269 5.23 -10.17 -0.61
C LEU A 269 4.36 -8.94 -0.32
N ILE A 270 4.45 -7.90 -1.15
CA ILE A 270 3.59 -6.71 -1.03
C ILE A 270 2.13 -7.10 -1.30
N TYR A 271 1.86 -7.93 -2.30
CA TYR A 271 0.50 -8.40 -2.59
C TYR A 271 -0.10 -9.22 -1.46
N ALA A 272 0.68 -10.11 -0.86
CA ALA A 272 0.25 -10.88 0.30
C ALA A 272 -0.10 -9.94 1.47
N SER A 273 0.72 -8.91 1.69
CA SER A 273 0.50 -7.90 2.75
C SER A 273 -0.77 -7.07 2.50
N TYR A 274 -1.12 -6.81 1.24
CA TYR A 274 -2.30 -6.02 0.84
C TYR A 274 -3.49 -6.83 0.37
N TRP A 275 -3.52 -8.13 0.66
CA TRP A 275 -4.60 -9.00 0.19
C TRP A 275 -5.99 -8.45 0.55
N TYR A 276 -6.14 -8.03 1.80
CA TYR A 276 -7.39 -7.51 2.36
C TYR A 276 -7.63 -6.01 2.11
N SER A 277 -6.63 -5.28 1.58
CA SER A 277 -6.72 -3.84 1.37
C SER A 277 -7.34 -3.53 -0.01
N PRO A 278 -8.29 -2.60 -0.11
CA PRO A 278 -8.84 -2.18 -1.39
C PRO A 278 -7.79 -1.42 -2.23
N LYS A 279 -7.88 -1.54 -3.55
CA LYS A 279 -6.88 -1.03 -4.50
C LYS A 279 -7.45 0.09 -5.36
N ASP A 280 -6.65 1.14 -5.57
CA ASP A 280 -6.97 2.26 -6.47
C ASP A 280 -8.30 2.99 -6.15
N VAL A 281 -8.64 3.06 -4.86
CA VAL A 281 -9.80 3.81 -4.37
C VAL A 281 -9.62 5.29 -4.64
N SER A 282 -10.56 5.88 -5.39
CA SER A 282 -10.51 7.30 -5.76
C SER A 282 -11.45 8.18 -4.93
N VAL A 283 -12.51 7.61 -4.37
CA VAL A 283 -13.57 8.34 -3.67
C VAL A 283 -13.87 7.66 -2.33
N PRO A 284 -13.92 8.42 -1.22
CA PRO A 284 -14.29 7.90 0.08
C PRO A 284 -15.81 7.72 0.22
N ILE A 285 -16.20 6.76 1.06
CA ILE A 285 -17.58 6.43 1.41
C ILE A 285 -18.06 7.37 2.53
N THR A 286 -19.32 7.81 2.44
CA THR A 286 -19.96 8.58 3.53
C THR A 286 -20.20 7.65 4.70
N PHE A 287 -19.53 7.91 5.81
CA PHE A 287 -19.70 7.15 7.05
C PHE A 287 -20.94 7.62 7.82
N LEU A 288 -21.09 8.95 7.97
CA LEU A 288 -22.24 9.56 8.64
C LEU A 288 -22.62 10.86 7.95
N GLN A 289 -23.92 11.14 7.92
CA GLN A 289 -24.47 12.34 7.32
C GLN A 289 -25.44 13.04 8.27
N TRP A 290 -25.25 14.35 8.45
CA TRP A 290 -26.18 15.21 9.18
C TRP A 290 -26.99 16.08 8.23
N ARG A 291 -28.24 16.37 8.62
CA ARG A 291 -29.12 17.29 7.89
C ARG A 291 -28.67 18.76 7.98
N GLY A 292 -27.89 19.12 9.00
CA GLY A 292 -27.28 20.43 9.18
C GLY A 292 -25.75 20.33 9.27
N PRO A 293 -25.08 21.36 9.82
CA PRO A 293 -23.63 21.30 10.04
C PRO A 293 -23.27 20.14 10.98
N VAL A 294 -22.07 19.59 10.80
CA VAL A 294 -21.56 18.53 11.68
C VAL A 294 -21.52 19.06 13.12
N PRO A 295 -22.05 18.32 14.12
CA PRO A 295 -22.03 18.76 15.50
C PRO A 295 -20.64 19.18 15.96
N SER A 296 -20.53 20.35 16.59
CA SER A 296 -19.25 20.96 16.96
C SER A 296 -18.41 20.07 17.88
N THR A 297 -19.04 19.26 18.73
CA THR A 297 -18.39 18.24 19.57
C THR A 297 -17.63 17.21 18.72
N ILE A 298 -18.29 16.66 17.71
CA ILE A 298 -17.72 15.66 16.80
C ILE A 298 -16.62 16.30 15.95
N ALA A 299 -16.87 17.50 15.41
CA ALA A 299 -15.89 18.24 14.63
C ALA A 299 -14.62 18.54 15.44
N LYS A 300 -14.75 18.93 16.72
CA LYS A 300 -13.60 19.15 17.62
C LYS A 300 -12.80 17.88 17.87
N ILE A 301 -13.47 16.74 18.09
CA ILE A 301 -12.81 15.44 18.28
C ILE A 301 -12.03 15.05 17.02
N ILE A 302 -12.64 15.22 15.84
CA ILE A 302 -11.99 14.93 14.55
C ILE A 302 -10.78 15.85 14.35
N VAL A 303 -10.94 17.17 14.50
CA VAL A 303 -9.83 18.12 14.33
C VAL A 303 -8.71 17.84 15.33
N LYS A 304 -9.03 17.57 16.59
CA LYS A 304 -8.04 17.21 17.63
C LYS A 304 -7.32 15.90 17.29
N GLY A 305 -8.06 14.88 16.84
CA GLY A 305 -7.50 13.62 16.38
C GLY A 305 -6.51 13.83 15.22
N VAL A 306 -6.93 14.59 14.21
CA VAL A 306 -6.12 14.90 13.03
C VAL A 306 -4.90 15.76 13.35
N VAL A 307 -4.99 16.70 14.30
CA VAL A 307 -3.86 17.50 14.77
C VAL A 307 -2.87 16.67 15.59
N SER A 308 -3.37 15.70 16.38
CA SER A 308 -2.52 14.84 17.21
C SER A 308 -1.71 13.83 16.40
N THR A 309 -2.20 13.40 15.23
CA THR A 309 -1.53 12.41 14.37
C THR A 309 -0.72 13.03 13.22
N ARG A 310 -0.80 14.35 12.99
CA ARG A 310 -0.12 15.02 11.86
C ARG A 310 0.95 16.02 12.31
N PRO A 311 2.13 16.08 11.65
CA PRO A 311 3.19 17.02 12.01
C PRO A 311 2.73 18.49 11.85
N LYS A 312 3.09 19.32 12.84
CA LYS A 312 2.66 20.72 13.04
C LYS A 312 2.91 21.70 11.86
N ARG A 313 3.65 21.31 10.82
CA ARG A 313 4.04 22.19 9.70
C ARG A 313 2.89 22.50 8.70
N TYR A 314 1.68 22.00 8.93
CA TYR A 314 0.50 22.21 8.08
C TYR A 314 -0.72 22.79 8.84
N VAL A 315 -0.48 23.47 9.97
CA VAL A 315 -1.50 24.30 10.64
C VAL A 315 -1.78 25.49 9.73
N GLY A 316 -2.77 25.36 8.85
CA GLY A 316 -3.11 26.35 7.82
C GLY A 316 -4.01 25.82 6.69
N VAL A 317 -4.16 24.50 6.55
CA VAL A 317 -5.19 23.88 5.69
C VAL A 317 -6.31 23.37 6.58
N LYS A 318 -7.58 23.55 6.17
CA LYS A 318 -8.80 23.00 6.81
C LYS A 318 -8.55 21.58 7.32
N THR A 319 -8.25 21.44 8.61
CA THR A 319 -7.33 20.41 9.10
C THR A 319 -7.86 18.99 8.90
N GLY A 320 -9.17 18.79 8.99
CA GLY A 320 -9.81 17.48 8.78
C GLY A 320 -10.22 17.14 7.34
N GLN A 321 -9.94 17.98 6.33
CA GLN A 321 -10.25 17.70 4.91
C GLN A 321 -9.03 17.28 4.09
N ALA A 322 -7.82 17.49 4.60
CA ALA A 322 -6.62 17.11 3.88
C ALA A 322 -6.50 15.57 3.80
N PRO A 323 -6.24 15.00 2.61
CA PRO A 323 -6.13 13.56 2.42
C PRO A 323 -4.98 13.00 3.26
N PHE A 324 -5.08 11.72 3.64
CA PHE A 324 -3.95 11.04 4.24
C PHE A 324 -2.82 10.98 3.23
N ARG A 325 -1.64 11.41 3.68
CA ARG A 325 -0.45 11.34 2.85
C ARG A 325 -0.09 9.87 2.68
N ASN A 326 0.46 9.53 1.52
CA ASN A 326 1.18 8.27 1.32
C ASN A 326 2.56 8.33 2.02
N THR A 327 2.68 8.99 3.17
CA THR A 327 3.96 9.14 3.87
C THR A 327 4.11 8.11 4.97
N PHE A 328 5.35 7.67 5.14
CA PHE A 328 5.87 6.90 6.26
C PHE A 328 5.84 7.73 7.55
N ALA A 329 4.65 8.05 8.06
CA ALA A 329 4.52 8.63 9.40
C ALA A 329 4.65 7.47 10.40
N TYR A 330 5.91 7.25 10.76
CA TYR A 330 6.41 6.10 11.49
C TYR A 330 6.61 6.52 12.95
N ASP A 331 5.65 6.20 13.81
CA ASP A 331 5.63 6.71 15.20
C ASP A 331 6.23 5.72 16.21
N ASN A 332 6.68 4.53 15.79
CA ASN A 332 7.46 3.65 16.67
C ASN A 332 8.31 2.64 15.89
N LYS A 333 9.60 2.52 16.24
CA LYS A 333 10.47 1.44 15.75
C LYS A 333 10.08 0.12 16.39
N SER A 334 9.09 -0.58 15.84
CA SER A 334 8.79 -1.94 16.29
C SER A 334 9.90 -2.89 15.82
N ARG A 335 10.20 -3.94 16.59
CA ARG A 335 11.13 -5.00 16.16
C ARG A 335 10.74 -5.58 14.80
N LEU A 336 9.44 -5.64 14.52
CA LEU A 336 8.89 -6.16 13.28
C LEU A 336 9.29 -5.36 12.04
N ASP A 337 9.45 -4.05 12.17
CA ASP A 337 9.88 -3.20 11.05
C ASP A 337 11.32 -3.48 10.65
N VAL A 338 12.19 -3.71 11.63
CA VAL A 338 13.59 -4.08 11.39
C VAL A 338 13.64 -5.45 10.71
N TYR A 339 12.87 -6.43 11.18
CA TYR A 339 12.77 -7.73 10.52
C TYR A 339 12.21 -7.61 9.10
N THR A 340 11.18 -6.80 8.89
CA THR A 340 10.56 -6.64 7.57
C THR A 340 11.52 -5.98 6.58
N LEU A 341 12.24 -4.95 7.02
CA LEU A 341 13.26 -4.29 6.19
C LEU A 341 14.42 -5.24 5.89
N PHE A 342 14.86 -6.03 6.89
CA PHE A 342 15.88 -7.06 6.72
C PHE A 342 15.47 -8.09 5.66
N TRP A 343 14.30 -8.72 5.83
CA TRP A 343 13.81 -9.73 4.90
C TRP A 343 13.49 -9.14 3.53
N GLY A 344 12.94 -7.92 3.47
CA GLY A 344 12.71 -7.20 2.23
C GLY A 344 13.99 -6.94 1.44
N ALA A 345 15.03 -6.45 2.13
CA ALA A 345 16.35 -6.26 1.53
C ALA A 345 16.97 -7.59 1.09
N PHE A 346 16.84 -8.66 1.88
CA PHE A 346 17.32 -9.99 1.50
C PHE A 346 16.63 -10.54 0.25
N PHE A 347 15.30 -10.43 0.16
CA PHE A 347 14.54 -10.93 -0.99
C PHE A 347 14.75 -10.09 -2.24
N PHE A 348 15.07 -8.80 -2.10
CA PHE A 348 15.39 -7.93 -3.23
C PHE A 348 16.86 -8.05 -3.67
N GLY A 349 17.80 -8.00 -2.73
CA GLY A 349 19.24 -8.04 -2.98
C GLY A 349 19.76 -9.44 -3.33
N GLY A 350 19.35 -10.45 -2.57
CA GLY A 350 19.82 -11.84 -2.68
C GLY A 350 19.83 -12.42 -4.11
N PRO A 351 18.78 -12.24 -4.94
CA PRO A 351 18.80 -12.69 -6.32
C PRO A 351 19.96 -12.11 -7.16
N HIS A 352 20.38 -10.87 -6.90
CA HIS A 352 21.48 -10.23 -7.64
C HIS A 352 22.85 -10.89 -7.34
N LEU A 353 23.02 -11.45 -6.14
CA LEU A 353 24.21 -12.23 -5.78
C LEU A 353 24.31 -13.56 -6.55
N LEU A 354 23.19 -14.13 -7.02
CA LEU A 354 23.21 -15.35 -7.85
C LEU A 354 23.94 -15.12 -9.17
N ALA A 355 23.99 -13.88 -9.65
CA ALA A 355 24.70 -13.48 -10.87
C ALA A 355 26.18 -13.11 -10.63
N TRP A 356 26.77 -13.49 -9.48
CA TRP A 356 28.13 -13.10 -9.10
C TRP A 356 29.21 -13.44 -10.15
N ASN A 357 29.01 -14.58 -10.82
CA ASN A 357 29.94 -15.14 -11.80
C ASN A 357 29.51 -14.87 -13.25
N PHE A 358 28.59 -13.94 -13.50
CA PHE A 358 28.21 -13.58 -14.86
C PHE A 358 29.39 -12.98 -15.62
N THR A 359 29.38 -13.19 -16.94
CA THR A 359 30.33 -12.55 -17.86
C THR A 359 29.86 -11.13 -18.13
N PHE A 360 30.77 -10.17 -17.94
CA PHE A 360 30.52 -8.75 -18.21
C PHE A 360 31.41 -8.28 -19.36
N PRO A 361 30.91 -7.42 -20.26
CA PRO A 361 31.70 -6.80 -21.33
C PRO A 361 32.96 -6.11 -20.81
N THR A 362 32.87 -5.41 -19.67
CA THR A 362 34.03 -4.74 -19.07
C THR A 362 34.27 -5.16 -17.61
N PRO A 363 35.53 -5.08 -17.12
CA PRO A 363 35.83 -5.26 -15.70
C PRO A 363 35.12 -4.24 -14.81
N ALA A 364 34.95 -3.00 -15.29
CA ALA A 364 34.26 -1.94 -14.57
C ALA A 364 32.79 -2.30 -14.30
N GLU A 365 32.06 -2.79 -15.31
CA GLU A 365 30.67 -3.23 -15.15
C GLU A 365 30.53 -4.38 -14.15
N ARG A 366 31.48 -5.32 -14.15
CA ARG A 366 31.52 -6.42 -13.17
C ARG A 366 31.71 -5.92 -11.75
N ILE A 367 32.62 -4.97 -11.55
CA ILE A 367 32.89 -4.36 -10.25
C ILE A 367 31.66 -3.59 -9.78
N ILE A 368 31.06 -2.78 -10.67
CA ILE A 368 29.83 -2.03 -10.38
C ILE A 368 28.72 -2.99 -9.96
N TRP A 369 28.45 -4.04 -10.73
CA TRP A 369 27.43 -5.03 -10.38
C TRP A 369 27.66 -5.68 -9.02
N ARG A 370 28.89 -6.12 -8.74
CA ARG A 370 29.22 -6.75 -7.46
C ARG A 370 29.08 -5.76 -6.30
N ALA A 371 29.55 -4.52 -6.48
CA ALA A 371 29.44 -3.48 -5.47
C ALA A 371 27.98 -3.09 -5.21
N THR A 372 27.15 -2.96 -6.25
CA THR A 372 25.72 -2.63 -6.10
C THR A 372 24.93 -3.79 -5.50
N SER A 373 25.21 -5.04 -5.88
CA SER A 373 24.57 -6.22 -5.28
C SER A 373 24.88 -6.29 -3.77
N LEU A 374 26.16 -6.12 -3.40
CA LEU A 374 26.55 -6.05 -1.99
C LEU A 374 25.97 -4.84 -1.26
N TYR A 375 25.82 -3.69 -1.93
CA TYR A 375 25.22 -2.51 -1.34
C TYR A 375 23.72 -2.70 -1.05
N LEU A 376 22.99 -3.33 -1.97
CA LEU A 376 21.57 -3.66 -1.78
C LEU A 376 21.38 -4.67 -0.64
N ASP A 377 22.28 -5.65 -0.53
CA ASP A 377 22.27 -6.61 0.58
C ASP A 377 22.87 -6.06 1.89
N LYS A 378 23.61 -4.94 1.87
CA LYS A 378 24.23 -4.36 3.06
C LYS A 378 23.21 -4.03 4.14
N VAL A 379 22.03 -3.54 3.75
CA VAL A 379 20.95 -3.24 4.69
C VAL A 379 20.48 -4.51 5.40
N ALA A 380 20.34 -5.62 4.67
CA ALA A 380 20.08 -6.92 5.28
C ALA A 380 21.25 -7.33 6.18
N PHE A 381 22.50 -7.24 5.72
CA PHE A 381 23.64 -7.74 6.48
C PHE A 381 23.91 -6.97 7.78
N CYS A 382 23.83 -5.63 7.75
CA CYS A 382 24.07 -4.78 8.92
C CYS A 382 22.96 -4.89 9.96
N GLU A 383 21.68 -4.82 9.56
CA GLU A 383 20.56 -4.93 10.48
C GLU A 383 20.37 -6.37 10.98
N GLY A 384 20.62 -7.36 10.12
CA GLY A 384 20.59 -8.79 10.46
C GLY A 384 21.65 -9.18 11.49
N ALA A 385 22.88 -8.68 11.34
CA ALA A 385 23.94 -8.88 12.32
C ALA A 385 23.56 -8.26 13.68
N GLN A 386 22.98 -7.06 13.66
CA GLN A 386 22.53 -6.37 14.86
C GLN A 386 21.41 -7.16 15.57
N VAL A 387 20.41 -7.64 14.83
CA VAL A 387 19.32 -8.49 15.36
C VAL A 387 19.83 -9.82 15.89
N ALA A 388 20.74 -10.49 15.18
CA ALA A 388 21.33 -11.75 15.63
C ALA A 388 22.11 -11.56 16.94
N VAL A 389 22.90 -10.49 17.04
CA VAL A 389 23.64 -10.13 18.26
C VAL A 389 22.68 -9.85 19.42
N TYR A 390 21.62 -9.06 19.20
CA TYR A 390 20.61 -8.81 20.25
C TYR A 390 19.83 -10.08 20.63
N GLY A 391 19.55 -10.97 19.69
CA GLY A 391 18.91 -12.26 19.95
C GLY A 391 19.79 -13.18 20.79
N ILE A 392 21.07 -13.29 20.44
CA ILE A 392 22.06 -14.07 21.19
C ILE A 392 22.25 -13.49 22.60
N LEU A 393 22.36 -12.16 22.73
CA LEU A 393 22.46 -11.48 24.03
C LEU A 393 21.21 -11.69 24.89
N ALA A 394 20.01 -11.56 24.31
CA ALA A 394 18.76 -11.80 25.04
C ALA A 394 18.63 -13.25 25.50
N HIS A 395 19.03 -14.21 24.67
CA HIS A 395 19.05 -15.62 25.04
C HIS A 395 20.08 -15.93 26.13
N ALA A 396 21.30 -15.35 26.03
CA ALA A 396 22.33 -15.48 27.06
C ALA A 396 21.88 -14.88 28.40
N LEU A 397 21.22 -13.71 28.39
CA LEU A 397 20.67 -13.09 29.58
C LEU A 397 19.52 -13.89 30.19
N ALA A 398 18.68 -14.53 29.37
CA ALA A 398 17.62 -15.41 29.85
C ALA A 398 18.18 -16.66 30.54
N LEU A 399 19.22 -17.28 29.96
CA LEU A 399 19.93 -18.42 30.57
C LEU A 399 20.63 -18.01 31.87
N GLU A 400 21.21 -16.82 31.93
CA GLU A 400 21.84 -16.34 33.15
C GLU A 400 20.81 -16.04 34.25
N TRP A 401 19.66 -15.47 33.88
CA TRP A 401 18.55 -15.25 34.81
C TRP A 401 18.01 -16.55 35.41
N ASP A 402 17.78 -17.58 34.59
CA ASP A 402 17.36 -18.92 35.04
C ASP A 402 18.39 -19.54 36.01
N SER A 403 19.68 -19.44 35.67
CA SER A 403 20.76 -19.96 36.52
C SER A 403 20.87 -19.25 37.89
N ARG A 404 20.44 -17.98 37.98
CA ARG A 404 20.43 -17.21 39.24
C ARG A 404 19.21 -17.57 40.07
N THR A 405 18.05 -17.78 39.43
CA THR A 405 16.83 -18.21 40.13
C THR A 405 16.96 -19.62 40.70
N GLU A 406 17.59 -20.55 39.98
CA GLU A 406 17.89 -21.89 40.52
C GLU A 406 18.83 -21.86 41.74
N ARG A 407 19.85 -20.99 41.73
CA ARG A 407 20.76 -20.81 42.88
C ARG A 407 20.04 -20.24 44.09
N TYR A 408 19.25 -19.18 43.88
CA TYR A 408 18.47 -18.57 44.96
C TYR A 408 17.51 -19.57 45.61
N ASN A 409 16.84 -20.42 44.81
CA ASN A 409 15.95 -21.46 45.34
C ASN A 409 16.70 -22.57 46.11
N LYS A 410 17.93 -22.92 45.70
CA LYS A 410 18.76 -23.89 46.44
C LYS A 410 19.28 -23.34 47.76
N ASP A 411 19.60 -22.06 47.82
CA ASP A 411 20.08 -21.42 49.04
C ASP A 411 18.94 -21.21 50.05
N SER A 412 17.73 -20.87 49.59
CA SER A 412 16.55 -20.77 50.47
C SER A 412 16.08 -22.14 51.00
N GLU A 413 16.19 -23.22 50.21
CA GLU A 413 15.95 -24.58 50.72
C GLU A 413 16.97 -25.02 51.78
N LYS A 414 18.21 -24.51 51.71
CA LYS A 414 19.24 -24.78 52.73
C LYS A 414 19.04 -23.99 54.02
N GLU A 415 18.51 -22.77 53.95
CA GLU A 415 18.20 -21.97 55.15
C GLU A 415 16.92 -22.43 55.87
N SER A 416 16.04 -23.16 55.18
CA SER A 416 14.80 -23.71 55.77
C SER A 416 14.94 -25.11 56.40
N LYS A 417 16.12 -25.74 56.28
CA LYS A 417 16.47 -27.02 56.92
C LYS A 417 17.47 -26.78 58.04
#